data_AF-A0A5N6ZCR9-F1
#
_entry.id   AF-A0A5N6ZCR9-F1
#
_cell.length_a   1.000
_cell.length_b   1.000
_cell.length_c   1.000
_cell.angle_alpha   90.00
_cell.angle_beta   90.00
_cell.angle_gamma   90.00
#
_symmetry.space_group_name_H-M   'P 1'
#
loop_
_entity.id
_entity.type
_entity.pdbx_description
1 polymer ?
#
loop_
_entity_poly.entity_id
_entity_poly.type
_entity_poly.pdbx_seq_one_letter_code
_entity_poly.pdbx_strand_id
1 'polypeptide(L)'
;MAITRLPLPTPAPIDPSYQPQTSVATVPSSTPIEYILAILERDGGVILQDLVSPDEISAIDQELQGWNQTPRDATVQGDAFTTIPAQTVLVPGLVGKSKTVAQICEHPVLEELRQRILRDDFVLYREGNAEPNTLDPLLSLSLSMNIGSGAPRQLLHRDDNVHHIRHTRNPFVPWSFAQVSQFGCLIAGCEVTRQNGATMFVPGSHKWDDERWATPEEVCFAGN
;
A
#
# COMPACT_ATOMS: atom_id res chain seq x y z
N MET A 1 -28.99 13.28 -8.06
CA MET A 1 -28.38 14.39 -7.27
C MET A 1 -26.89 14.12 -7.22
N ALA A 2 -26.06 15.09 -7.61
CA ALA A 2 -24.62 14.98 -7.40
C ALA A 2 -24.35 15.04 -5.88
N ILE A 3 -23.69 14.03 -5.34
CA ILE A 3 -23.24 14.05 -3.95
C ILE A 3 -22.06 15.02 -3.90
N THR A 4 -22.25 16.19 -3.30
CA THR A 4 -21.16 17.14 -3.07
C THR A 4 -20.25 16.57 -1.99
N ARG A 5 -19.05 16.13 -2.36
CA ARG A 5 -18.03 15.65 -1.43
C ARG A 5 -17.47 16.84 -0.66
N LEU A 6 -17.72 16.92 0.65
CA LEU A 6 -17.04 17.88 1.51
C LEU A 6 -15.55 17.52 1.61
N PRO A 7 -14.65 18.51 1.68
CA PRO A 7 -13.23 18.25 1.91
C PRO A 7 -13.04 17.54 3.25
N LEU A 8 -12.17 16.53 3.27
CA LEU A 8 -11.82 15.84 4.50
C LEU A 8 -11.04 16.78 5.43
N PRO A 9 -11.19 16.65 6.76
CA PRO A 9 -10.40 17.45 7.70
C PRO A 9 -8.93 17.07 7.63
N THR A 10 -8.05 18.05 7.79
CA THR A 10 -6.62 17.81 8.03
C THR A 10 -6.44 17.29 9.45
N PRO A 11 -5.94 16.06 9.65
CA PRO A 11 -5.76 15.53 11.00
C PRO A 11 -4.57 16.18 11.71
N ALA A 12 -4.66 16.27 13.04
CA ALA A 12 -3.54 16.72 13.88
C ALA A 12 -2.34 15.75 13.80
N PRO A 13 -1.10 16.26 13.93
CA PRO A 13 0.09 15.42 14.06
C PRO A 13 -0.01 14.45 15.24
N ILE A 14 0.65 13.29 15.15
CA ILE A 14 0.82 12.39 16.31
C ILE A 14 1.84 13.02 17.25
N ASP A 15 1.49 13.14 18.54
CA ASP A 15 2.35 13.73 19.57
C ASP A 15 3.75 13.10 19.55
N PRO A 16 4.85 13.86 19.36
CA PRO A 16 6.21 13.33 19.28
C PRO A 16 6.62 12.42 20.45
N SER A 17 6.00 12.57 21.63
CA SER A 17 6.24 11.73 22.81
C SER A 17 5.52 10.38 22.78
N TYR A 18 4.54 10.19 21.89
CA TYR A 18 3.81 8.93 21.72
C TYR A 18 4.77 7.77 21.45
N GLN A 19 4.58 6.66 22.16
CA GLN A 19 5.33 5.42 21.98
C GLN A 19 4.36 4.34 21.49
N PRO A 20 4.54 3.80 20.27
CA PRO A 20 3.71 2.70 19.77
C PRO A 20 3.76 1.50 20.71
N GLN A 21 2.59 0.89 20.96
CA GLN A 21 2.49 -0.37 21.71
C GLN A 21 2.76 -1.60 20.84
N THR A 22 2.83 -1.41 19.52
CA THR A 22 3.03 -2.44 18.51
C THR A 22 4.13 -1.99 17.55
N SER A 23 4.60 -2.90 16.70
CA SER A 23 5.58 -2.60 15.65
C SER A 23 5.25 -3.40 14.40
N VAL A 24 5.71 -2.93 13.24
CA VAL A 24 5.67 -3.72 12.01
C VAL A 24 6.77 -4.76 12.11
N ALA A 25 6.44 -6.03 11.85
CA ALA A 25 7.46 -7.07 11.80
C ALA A 25 8.45 -6.80 10.66
N THR A 26 9.73 -6.96 10.94
CA THR A 26 10.82 -6.71 9.99
C THR A 26 11.62 -7.99 9.79
N VAL A 27 11.78 -8.41 8.54
CA VAL A 27 12.53 -9.61 8.16
C VAL A 27 13.34 -9.36 6.88
N PRO A 28 14.43 -10.10 6.62
CA PRO A 28 15.13 -10.03 5.33
C PRO A 28 14.21 -10.44 4.16
N SER A 29 14.41 -9.85 2.99
CA SER A 29 13.70 -10.21 1.74
C SER A 29 13.91 -11.67 1.33
N SER A 30 14.99 -12.30 1.78
CA SER A 30 15.31 -13.71 1.58
C SER A 30 14.61 -14.66 2.57
N THR A 31 13.77 -14.15 3.47
CA THR A 31 13.00 -14.97 4.41
C THR A 31 12.10 -15.94 3.63
N PRO A 32 11.97 -17.22 4.02
CA PRO A 32 11.13 -18.15 3.28
C PRO A 32 9.68 -17.67 3.20
N ILE A 33 9.07 -17.81 2.02
CA ILE A 33 7.78 -17.21 1.68
C ILE A 33 6.68 -17.52 2.70
N GLU A 34 6.64 -18.74 3.23
CA GLU A 34 5.62 -19.17 4.20
C GLU A 34 5.69 -18.39 5.52
N TYR A 35 6.88 -17.94 5.95
CA TYR A 35 7.01 -17.07 7.12
C TYR A 35 6.56 -15.64 6.81
N ILE A 36 6.83 -15.14 5.61
CA ILE A 36 6.34 -13.81 5.17
C ILE A 36 4.80 -13.82 5.12
N LEU A 37 4.21 -14.86 4.52
CA LEU A 37 2.75 -15.05 4.48
C LEU A 37 2.14 -15.17 5.88
N ALA A 38 2.78 -15.91 6.80
CA ALA A 38 2.30 -16.01 8.18
C ALA A 38 2.30 -14.65 8.92
N ILE A 39 3.31 -13.80 8.67
CA ILE A 39 3.34 -12.43 9.21
C ILE A 39 2.23 -11.59 8.59
N LEU A 40 2.06 -11.62 7.26
CA LEU A 40 1.00 -10.89 6.56
C LEU A 40 -0.39 -11.33 7.03
N GLU A 41 -0.61 -12.63 7.20
CA GLU A 41 -1.86 -13.16 7.75
C GLU A 41 -2.09 -12.64 9.18
N ARG A 42 -1.07 -12.63 10.04
CA ARG A 42 -1.18 -12.17 11.43
C ARG A 42 -1.44 -10.67 11.52
N ASP A 43 -0.60 -9.87 10.85
CA ASP A 43 -0.42 -8.44 11.09
C ASP A 43 -0.94 -7.54 9.97
N GLY A 44 -1.10 -8.08 8.75
CA GLY A 44 -1.56 -7.32 7.57
C GLY A 44 -0.46 -6.56 6.84
N GLY A 45 0.78 -6.64 7.32
CA GLY A 45 1.93 -5.92 6.76
C GLY A 45 3.24 -6.45 7.32
N VAL A 46 4.32 -6.23 6.57
CA VAL A 46 5.70 -6.66 6.91
C VAL A 46 6.69 -5.71 6.24
N ILE A 47 7.81 -5.43 6.90
CA ILE A 47 8.96 -4.75 6.29
C ILE A 47 9.94 -5.82 5.81
N LEU A 48 10.22 -5.82 4.50
CA LEU A 48 11.27 -6.64 3.91
C LEU A 48 12.55 -5.82 3.80
N GLN A 49 13.60 -6.22 4.53
CA GLN A 49 14.93 -5.62 4.42
C GLN A 49 15.65 -6.14 3.17
N ASP A 50 16.51 -5.32 2.59
CA ASP A 50 17.37 -5.69 1.46
C ASP A 50 16.57 -6.24 0.25
N LEU A 51 15.36 -5.72 0.01
CA LEU A 51 14.57 -6.04 -1.19
C LEU A 51 15.09 -5.30 -2.43
N VAL A 52 15.55 -4.06 -2.24
CA VAL A 52 16.07 -3.19 -3.29
C VAL A 52 17.40 -2.63 -2.82
N SER A 53 18.42 -2.69 -3.68
CA SER A 53 19.76 -2.22 -3.39
C SER A 53 19.89 -0.69 -3.49
N PRO A 54 20.89 -0.08 -2.83
CA PRO A 54 21.16 1.35 -2.97
C PRO A 54 21.41 1.81 -4.42
N ASP A 55 22.03 0.95 -5.24
CA ASP A 55 22.29 1.23 -6.65
C ASP A 55 20.99 1.27 -7.47
N GLU A 56 20.05 0.36 -7.18
CA GLU A 56 18.72 0.37 -7.79
C GLU A 56 17.93 1.61 -7.37
N ILE A 57 17.98 2.01 -6.09
CA ILE A 57 17.36 3.27 -5.63
C ILE A 57 17.96 4.47 -6.38
N SER A 58 19.29 4.54 -6.50
CA SER A 58 19.94 5.62 -7.26
C SER A 58 19.56 5.60 -8.74
N ALA A 59 19.37 4.43 -9.34
CA ALA A 59 18.93 4.32 -10.73
C ALA A 59 17.49 4.80 -10.90
N ILE A 60 16.59 4.46 -9.98
CA ILE A 60 15.21 4.96 -9.96
C ILE A 60 15.19 6.49 -9.87
N ASP A 61 15.99 7.08 -8.98
CA ASP A 61 16.06 8.54 -8.83
C ASP A 61 16.52 9.24 -10.13
N GLN A 62 17.52 8.69 -10.80
CA GLN A 62 18.00 9.21 -12.09
C GLN A 62 16.94 9.06 -13.19
N GLU A 63 16.29 7.90 -13.28
CA GLU A 63 15.23 7.61 -14.26
C GLU A 63 14.00 8.51 -14.05
N LEU A 64 13.71 8.88 -12.80
CA LEU A 64 12.58 9.73 -12.43
C LEU A 64 12.89 11.22 -12.38
N GLN A 65 14.16 11.64 -12.53
CA GLN A 65 14.60 13.03 -12.34
C GLN A 65 13.79 14.03 -13.19
N GLY A 66 13.47 13.70 -14.44
CA GLY A 66 12.67 14.56 -15.33
C GLY A 66 11.19 14.64 -14.97
N TRP A 67 10.68 13.68 -14.18
CA TRP A 67 9.28 13.61 -13.79
C TRP A 67 9.01 14.26 -12.42
N ASN A 68 10.03 14.33 -11.56
CA ASN A 68 9.94 14.87 -10.20
C ASN A 68 9.89 16.42 -10.13
N GLN A 69 9.89 17.11 -11.27
CA GLN A 69 10.03 18.57 -11.34
C GLN A 69 8.71 19.33 -11.45
N THR A 70 7.59 18.64 -11.61
CA THR A 70 6.27 19.28 -11.76
C THR A 70 5.49 19.12 -10.47
N PRO A 71 5.38 20.19 -9.64
CA PRO A 71 4.51 20.16 -8.49
C PRO A 71 3.08 19.87 -8.93
N ARG A 72 2.35 19.15 -8.09
CA ARG A 72 0.93 18.95 -8.33
C ARG A 72 0.19 20.27 -8.19
N ASP A 73 -0.54 20.65 -9.24
CA ASP A 73 -1.47 21.76 -9.17
C ASP A 73 -2.78 21.31 -8.51
N ALA A 74 -2.90 21.56 -7.20
CA ALA A 74 -4.07 21.22 -6.41
C ALA A 74 -5.34 22.03 -6.78
N THR A 75 -5.24 22.97 -7.74
CA THR A 75 -6.38 23.78 -8.22
C THR A 75 -7.09 23.16 -9.43
N VAL A 76 -6.54 22.10 -10.01
CA VAL A 76 -7.12 21.41 -11.18
C VAL A 76 -8.42 20.70 -10.77
N GLN A 77 -9.53 21.04 -11.44
CA GLN A 77 -10.79 20.32 -11.29
C GLN A 77 -10.65 18.87 -11.78
N GLY A 78 -11.15 17.91 -10.99
CA GLY A 78 -11.08 16.48 -11.33
C GLY A 78 -9.84 15.75 -10.80
N ASP A 79 -9.09 16.37 -9.89
CA ASP A 79 -7.96 15.75 -9.22
C ASP A 79 -8.36 14.48 -8.45
N ALA A 80 -7.90 13.33 -8.95
CA ALA A 80 -8.19 12.01 -8.38
C ALA A 80 -7.53 11.80 -7.00
N PHE A 81 -6.54 12.62 -6.64
CA PHE A 81 -5.71 12.42 -5.44
C PHE A 81 -5.99 13.46 -4.36
N THR A 82 -7.19 14.02 -4.30
CA THR A 82 -7.62 15.07 -3.33
C THR A 82 -7.30 14.78 -1.85
N THR A 83 -7.03 13.53 -1.48
CA THR A 83 -6.64 13.11 -0.13
C THR A 83 -5.14 13.12 0.13
N ILE A 84 -4.31 13.25 -0.91
CA ILE A 84 -2.86 13.35 -0.81
C ILE A 84 -2.47 14.83 -0.61
N PRO A 85 -1.63 15.16 0.38
CA PRO A 85 -1.21 16.53 0.64
C PRO A 85 -0.58 17.22 -0.57
N ALA A 86 -0.89 18.51 -0.77
CA ALA A 86 -0.37 19.31 -1.89
C ALA A 86 1.16 19.47 -1.88
N GLN A 87 1.81 19.27 -0.73
CA GLN A 87 3.26 19.23 -0.59
C GLN A 87 3.89 17.95 -1.18
N THR A 88 3.09 16.99 -1.63
CA THR A 88 3.56 15.72 -2.19
C THR A 88 3.67 15.82 -3.71
N VAL A 89 4.86 15.58 -4.26
CA VAL A 89 5.03 15.37 -5.70
C VAL A 89 4.70 13.93 -6.04
N LEU A 90 3.80 13.73 -7.00
CA LEU A 90 3.32 12.43 -7.45
C LEU A 90 3.80 12.15 -8.87
N VAL A 91 4.48 11.03 -9.08
CA VAL A 91 4.78 10.52 -10.43
C VAL A 91 4.02 9.21 -10.66
N PRO A 92 2.86 9.23 -11.35
CA PRO A 92 2.11 8.01 -11.64
C PRO A 92 2.73 7.22 -12.80
N GLY A 93 2.40 5.93 -12.91
CA GLY A 93 2.84 5.06 -14.00
C GLY A 93 4.33 4.73 -13.96
N LEU A 94 4.89 4.47 -12.77
CA LEU A 94 6.34 4.25 -12.59
C LEU A 94 6.89 3.11 -13.46
N VAL A 95 6.13 2.01 -13.61
CA VAL A 95 6.57 0.85 -14.42
C VAL A 95 6.84 1.23 -15.88
N GLY A 96 6.12 2.22 -16.42
CA GLY A 96 6.35 2.74 -17.77
C GLY A 96 7.44 3.80 -17.88
N LYS A 97 7.98 4.28 -16.75
CA LYS A 97 8.94 5.40 -16.66
C LYS A 97 10.32 4.99 -16.15
N SER A 98 10.38 3.92 -15.35
CA SER A 98 11.60 3.38 -14.76
C SER A 98 11.69 1.90 -15.07
N LYS A 99 12.72 1.52 -15.85
CA LYS A 99 13.03 0.11 -16.13
C LYS A 99 13.43 -0.61 -14.84
N THR A 100 14.05 0.10 -13.89
CA THR A 100 14.49 -0.46 -12.62
C THR A 100 13.27 -0.81 -11.76
N VAL A 101 12.26 0.07 -11.68
CA VAL A 101 10.98 -0.27 -11.02
C VAL A 101 10.31 -1.46 -11.70
N ALA A 102 10.28 -1.50 -13.04
CA ALA A 102 9.68 -2.63 -13.75
C ALA A 102 10.35 -3.97 -13.41
N GLN A 103 11.69 -3.99 -13.30
CA GLN A 103 12.45 -5.17 -12.88
C GLN A 103 12.18 -5.55 -11.42
N ILE A 104 12.11 -4.58 -10.50
CA ILE A 104 11.76 -4.85 -9.10
C ILE A 104 10.35 -5.42 -8.99
N CYS A 105 9.40 -4.96 -9.80
CA CYS A 105 8.05 -5.54 -9.83
C CYS A 105 8.09 -7.04 -10.17
N GLU A 106 9.06 -7.50 -10.95
CA GLU A 106 9.28 -8.92 -11.30
C GLU A 106 10.12 -9.70 -10.26
N HIS A 107 10.51 -9.07 -9.14
CA HIS A 107 11.32 -9.72 -8.12
C HIS A 107 10.64 -11.01 -7.61
N PRO A 108 11.36 -12.15 -7.49
CA PRO A 108 10.76 -13.46 -7.18
C PRO A 108 9.87 -13.47 -5.92
N VAL A 109 10.30 -12.82 -4.84
CA VAL A 109 9.47 -12.73 -3.61
C VAL A 109 8.15 -11.99 -3.85
N LEU A 110 8.14 -10.96 -4.69
CA LEU A 110 6.93 -10.20 -4.99
C LEU A 110 6.00 -10.98 -5.93
N GLU A 111 6.56 -11.75 -6.87
CA GLU A 111 5.80 -12.68 -7.70
C GLU A 111 5.12 -13.75 -6.84
N GLU A 112 5.87 -14.42 -5.96
CA GLU A 112 5.28 -15.44 -5.10
C GLU A 112 4.21 -14.86 -4.16
N LEU A 113 4.44 -13.69 -3.57
CA LEU A 113 3.45 -13.03 -2.72
C LEU A 113 2.16 -12.70 -3.50
N ARG A 114 2.23 -12.06 -4.67
CA ARG A 114 1.00 -11.73 -5.42
C ARG A 114 0.26 -12.98 -5.89
N GLN A 115 0.97 -14.03 -6.31
CA GLN A 115 0.35 -15.29 -6.72
C GLN A 115 -0.35 -15.99 -5.54
N ARG A 116 0.25 -15.97 -4.34
CA ARG A 116 -0.34 -16.61 -3.15
C ARG A 116 -1.47 -15.78 -2.51
N ILE A 117 -1.48 -14.46 -2.73
CA ILE A 117 -2.43 -13.54 -2.08
C ILE A 117 -3.62 -13.21 -3.00
N LEU A 118 -3.38 -12.96 -4.29
CA LEU A 118 -4.37 -12.34 -5.18
C LEU A 118 -4.81 -13.22 -6.35
N ARG A 119 -4.17 -14.36 -6.60
CA ARG A 119 -4.63 -15.29 -7.64
C ARG A 119 -5.99 -15.85 -7.24
N ASP A 120 -6.92 -15.82 -8.17
CA ASP A 120 -8.26 -16.37 -7.98
C ASP A 120 -8.50 -17.52 -8.97
N ASP A 121 -8.93 -18.66 -8.46
CA ASP A 121 -9.31 -19.82 -9.26
C ASP A 121 -10.83 -20.02 -9.14
N PHE A 122 -11.53 -19.96 -10.27
CA PHE A 122 -12.99 -19.98 -10.31
C PHE A 122 -13.51 -20.81 -11.48
N VAL A 123 -14.81 -21.09 -11.47
CA VAL A 123 -15.47 -21.85 -12.53
C VAL A 123 -16.43 -20.95 -13.30
N LEU A 124 -16.28 -20.90 -14.62
CA LEU A 124 -17.22 -20.26 -15.51
C LEU A 124 -18.20 -21.28 -16.05
N TYR A 125 -19.50 -20.93 -16.04
CA TYR A 125 -20.54 -21.75 -16.62
C TYR A 125 -20.97 -21.18 -17.98
N ARG A 126 -20.88 -21.99 -19.03
CA ARG A 126 -21.25 -21.63 -20.40
C ARG A 126 -22.07 -22.75 -21.02
N GLU A 127 -23.36 -22.49 -21.25
CA GLU A 127 -24.34 -23.38 -21.90
C GLU A 127 -24.03 -24.89 -21.74
N GLY A 128 -24.30 -25.44 -20.55
CA GLY A 128 -24.09 -26.86 -20.27
C GLY A 128 -22.66 -27.28 -19.93
N ASN A 129 -21.69 -26.35 -19.93
CA ASN A 129 -20.30 -26.62 -19.59
C ASN A 129 -19.85 -25.86 -18.33
N ALA A 130 -18.93 -26.46 -17.59
CA ALA A 130 -18.24 -25.88 -16.45
C ALA A 130 -16.75 -25.83 -16.77
N GLU A 131 -16.17 -24.63 -16.83
CA GLU A 131 -14.80 -24.39 -17.26
C GLU A 131 -13.99 -23.83 -16.09
N PRO A 132 -12.98 -24.56 -15.59
CA PRO A 132 -12.01 -24.02 -14.63
C PRO A 132 -11.23 -22.86 -15.26
N ASN A 133 -11.12 -21.76 -14.54
CA ASN A 133 -10.40 -20.55 -14.96
C ASN A 133 -9.55 -20.04 -13.79
N THR A 134 -8.50 -19.31 -14.16
CA THR A 134 -7.61 -18.61 -13.22
C THR A 134 -7.52 -17.15 -13.64
N LEU A 135 -7.59 -16.24 -12.68
CA LEU A 135 -7.25 -14.84 -12.85
C LEU A 135 -5.92 -14.55 -12.17
N ASP A 136 -4.93 -14.12 -12.97
CA ASP A 136 -3.65 -13.65 -12.46
C ASP A 136 -3.77 -12.21 -11.91
N PRO A 137 -2.95 -11.85 -10.90
CA PRO A 137 -2.97 -10.50 -10.33
C PRO A 137 -2.64 -9.42 -11.36
N LEU A 138 -3.42 -8.34 -11.38
CA LEU A 138 -3.21 -7.19 -12.26
C LEU A 138 -2.64 -6.00 -11.49
N LEU A 139 -1.70 -5.27 -12.12
CA LEU A 139 -1.18 -4.04 -11.56
C LEU A 139 -2.24 -2.93 -11.58
N SER A 140 -2.76 -2.57 -10.41
CA SER A 140 -3.75 -1.49 -10.27
C SER A 140 -3.13 -0.09 -10.33
N LEU A 141 -2.01 0.11 -9.62
CA LEU A 141 -1.39 1.42 -9.45
C LEU A 141 0.12 1.29 -9.29
N SER A 142 0.88 2.17 -9.95
CA SER A 142 2.30 2.38 -9.67
C SER A 142 2.57 3.87 -9.61
N LEU A 143 3.06 4.39 -8.49
CA LEU A 143 3.33 5.81 -8.32
C LEU A 143 4.44 6.04 -7.30
N SER A 144 5.18 7.14 -7.45
CA SER A 144 6.05 7.65 -6.38
C SER A 144 5.33 8.74 -5.59
N MET A 145 5.67 8.84 -4.31
CA MET A 145 5.21 9.90 -3.39
C MET A 145 6.44 10.57 -2.78
N ASN A 146 6.83 11.72 -3.31
CA ASN A 146 7.88 12.53 -2.72
C ASN A 146 7.24 13.55 -1.79
N ILE A 147 7.18 13.19 -0.51
CA ILE A 147 6.49 13.98 0.52
C ILE A 147 7.37 15.17 0.92
N GLY A 148 6.91 16.38 0.63
CA GLY A 148 7.59 17.62 0.99
C GLY A 148 7.43 17.99 2.48
N SER A 149 8.34 18.83 2.96
CA SER A 149 8.29 19.37 4.33
C SER A 149 6.97 20.07 4.62
N GLY A 150 6.42 19.85 5.81
CA GLY A 150 5.15 20.44 6.24
C GLY A 150 3.90 19.76 5.67
N ALA A 151 4.05 18.66 4.92
CA ALA A 151 2.90 17.83 4.53
C ALA A 151 2.17 17.31 5.79
N PRO A 152 0.85 17.57 5.95
CA PRO A 152 0.09 16.93 7.00
C PRO A 152 0.02 15.42 6.80
N ARG A 153 -0.12 14.66 7.89
CA ARG A 153 -0.40 13.22 7.81
C ARG A 153 -1.74 12.98 7.11
N GLN A 154 -1.88 11.84 6.45
CA GLN A 154 -3.16 11.38 5.93
C GLN A 154 -4.04 10.83 7.06
N LEU A 155 -5.35 10.83 6.84
CA LEU A 155 -6.29 10.06 7.67
C LEU A 155 -6.00 8.57 7.50
N LEU A 156 -6.19 7.78 8.57
CA LEU A 156 -6.05 6.32 8.50
C LEU A 156 -7.14 5.77 7.57
N HIS A 157 -6.77 4.90 6.65
CA HIS A 157 -7.65 4.36 5.62
C HIS A 157 -7.18 2.98 5.14
N ARG A 158 -8.00 2.35 4.29
CA ARG A 158 -7.63 1.18 3.48
C ARG A 158 -7.54 1.60 2.01
N ASP A 159 -6.59 1.04 1.29
CA ASP A 159 -6.31 1.44 -0.09
C ASP A 159 -7.32 0.87 -1.10
N ASP A 160 -7.87 -0.32 -0.84
CA ASP A 160 -8.78 -1.01 -1.75
C ASP A 160 -10.19 -0.41 -1.82
N ASN A 161 -10.46 0.61 -1.00
CA ASN A 161 -11.67 1.44 -1.07
C ASN A 161 -11.88 2.05 -2.47
N VAL A 162 -10.82 2.23 -3.26
CA VAL A 162 -10.90 2.73 -4.65
C VAL A 162 -11.67 1.78 -5.57
N HIS A 163 -11.72 0.49 -5.23
CA HIS A 163 -12.43 -0.56 -5.97
C HIS A 163 -13.80 -0.90 -5.35
N HIS A 164 -14.26 -0.09 -4.38
CA HIS A 164 -15.53 -0.28 -3.66
C HIS A 164 -15.65 -1.66 -2.99
N ILE A 165 -14.53 -2.20 -2.51
CA ILE A 165 -14.51 -3.46 -1.77
C ILE A 165 -15.17 -3.26 -0.39
N ARG A 166 -15.91 -4.28 0.06
CA ARG A 166 -16.57 -4.30 1.36
C ARG A 166 -16.00 -5.40 2.22
N HIS A 167 -15.66 -5.06 3.46
CA HIS A 167 -15.11 -6.01 4.41
C HIS A 167 -16.15 -6.33 5.47
N THR A 168 -16.44 -7.62 5.61
CA THR A 168 -17.31 -8.12 6.67
C THR A 168 -16.50 -9.04 7.56
N ARG A 169 -16.77 -8.99 8.87
CA ARG A 169 -16.14 -9.88 9.82
C ARG A 169 -17.15 -10.93 10.28
N ASN A 170 -16.86 -12.19 10.01
CA ASN A 170 -17.59 -13.31 10.59
C ASN A 170 -16.73 -13.94 11.70
N PRO A 171 -17.14 -13.89 12.98
CA PRO A 171 -16.35 -14.43 14.08
C PRO A 171 -16.20 -15.96 14.03
N PHE A 172 -16.99 -16.67 13.21
CA PHE A 172 -16.94 -18.12 13.04
C PHE A 172 -16.15 -18.57 11.82
N VAL A 173 -15.72 -17.64 10.96
CA VAL A 173 -14.92 -17.93 9.78
C VAL A 173 -13.53 -17.33 9.98
N PRO A 174 -12.47 -18.14 10.04
CA PRO A 174 -11.11 -17.63 10.10
C PRO A 174 -10.84 -16.67 8.93
N TRP A 175 -10.04 -15.64 9.20
CA TRP A 175 -9.55 -14.78 8.15
C TRP A 175 -8.65 -15.59 7.19
N SER A 176 -8.69 -15.27 5.90
CA SER A 176 -7.79 -15.87 4.90
C SER A 176 -7.51 -14.89 3.76
N PHE A 177 -6.45 -15.16 2.99
CA PHE A 177 -6.10 -14.35 1.81
C PHE A 177 -7.19 -14.30 0.73
N ALA A 178 -8.13 -15.25 0.72
CA ALA A 178 -9.28 -15.21 -0.19
C ALA A 178 -10.19 -13.98 -0.01
N GLN A 179 -10.03 -13.24 1.09
CA GLN A 179 -10.74 -11.99 1.37
C GLN A 179 -9.97 -10.75 0.90
N VAL A 180 -8.74 -10.91 0.41
CA VAL A 180 -7.86 -9.81 0.00
C VAL A 180 -8.13 -9.42 -1.44
N SER A 181 -8.39 -8.14 -1.65
CA SER A 181 -8.65 -7.53 -2.96
C SER A 181 -7.41 -6.84 -3.55
N GLN A 182 -6.43 -6.49 -2.70
CA GLN A 182 -5.27 -5.71 -3.08
C GLN A 182 -4.05 -6.06 -2.23
N PHE A 183 -2.88 -6.14 -2.89
CA PHE A 183 -1.58 -6.26 -2.27
C PHE A 183 -0.72 -5.07 -2.72
N GLY A 184 -0.22 -4.29 -1.75
CA GLY A 184 0.63 -3.13 -1.99
C GLY A 184 2.07 -3.38 -1.57
N CYS A 185 3.03 -2.87 -2.35
CA CYS A 185 4.45 -2.86 -2.00
C CYS A 185 4.95 -1.42 -2.04
N LEU A 186 5.34 -0.88 -0.88
CA LEU A 186 5.98 0.43 -0.77
C LEU A 186 7.50 0.23 -0.71
N ILE A 187 8.22 0.84 -1.66
CA ILE A 187 9.68 0.84 -1.67
C ILE A 187 10.15 2.17 -1.08
N ALA A 188 10.98 2.09 -0.04
CA ALA A 188 11.58 3.27 0.56
C ALA A 188 12.65 3.86 -0.37
N GLY A 189 12.40 5.06 -0.91
CA GLY A 189 13.39 5.82 -1.69
C GLY A 189 14.40 6.61 -0.84
N CYS A 190 14.21 6.64 0.48
CA CYS A 190 15.08 7.30 1.44
C CYS A 190 15.02 6.59 2.80
N GLU A 191 15.84 7.02 3.75
CA GLU A 191 15.69 6.59 5.15
C GLU A 191 14.34 7.05 5.68
N VAL A 192 13.50 6.10 6.10
CA VAL A 192 12.15 6.37 6.61
C VAL A 192 12.21 6.47 8.12
N THR A 193 11.86 7.66 8.64
CA THR A 193 11.84 7.95 10.07
C THR A 193 10.51 8.54 10.47
N ARG A 194 10.15 8.46 11.74
CA ARG A 194 8.95 9.14 12.22
C ARG A 194 8.94 10.65 11.91
N GLN A 195 10.09 11.30 12.00
CA GLN A 195 10.22 12.75 11.78
C GLN A 195 9.92 13.15 10.33
N ASN A 196 10.30 12.33 9.35
CA ASN A 196 10.08 12.62 7.92
C ASN A 196 8.81 11.97 7.34
N GLY A 197 7.97 11.37 8.19
CA GLY A 197 6.67 10.87 7.79
C GLY A 197 6.61 9.38 7.49
N ALA A 198 7.30 8.55 8.29
CA ALA A 198 7.13 7.10 8.25
C ALA A 198 5.65 6.69 8.19
N THR A 199 5.35 5.74 7.30
CA THR A 199 3.99 5.27 7.08
C THR A 199 3.40 4.77 8.39
N MET A 200 2.27 5.35 8.77
CA MET A 200 1.49 4.90 9.92
C MET A 200 0.78 3.60 9.56
N PHE A 201 0.86 2.61 10.43
CA PHE A 201 0.31 1.28 10.23
C PHE A 201 -0.39 0.78 11.50
N VAL A 202 -1.46 0.02 11.35
CA VAL A 202 -2.22 -0.53 12.48
C VAL A 202 -2.25 -2.06 12.33
N PRO A 203 -1.36 -2.79 13.01
CA PRO A 203 -1.28 -4.24 12.89
C PRO A 203 -2.60 -4.92 13.20
N GLY A 204 -2.98 -5.89 12.37
CA GLY A 204 -4.22 -6.65 12.51
C GLY A 204 -5.48 -5.93 12.01
N SER A 205 -5.36 -4.68 11.55
CA SER A 205 -6.53 -3.91 11.08
C SER A 205 -7.14 -4.43 9.78
N HIS A 206 -6.40 -5.22 9.00
CA HIS A 206 -6.90 -5.92 7.80
C HIS A 206 -7.99 -6.96 8.10
N LYS A 207 -8.18 -7.35 9.36
CA LYS A 207 -9.22 -8.30 9.81
C LYS A 207 -10.51 -7.64 10.30
N TRP A 208 -10.56 -6.30 10.34
CA TRP A 208 -11.74 -5.60 10.84
C TRP A 208 -12.81 -5.48 9.75
N ASP A 209 -14.06 -5.38 10.14
CA ASP A 209 -15.13 -4.94 9.22
C ASP A 209 -14.98 -3.45 8.87
N ASP A 210 -15.82 -2.97 7.96
CA ASP A 210 -15.84 -1.56 7.53
C ASP A 210 -16.44 -0.60 8.59
N GLU A 211 -17.06 -1.11 9.65
CA GLU A 211 -17.68 -0.28 10.70
C GLU A 211 -16.68 0.16 11.77
N ARG A 212 -15.58 -0.57 11.93
CA ARG A 212 -14.49 -0.20 12.84
C ARG A 212 -13.49 0.75 12.17
N TRP A 213 -13.16 1.83 12.87
CA TRP A 213 -12.12 2.77 12.45
C TRP A 213 -10.90 2.67 13.36
N ALA A 214 -9.72 2.85 12.77
CA ALA A 214 -8.48 2.92 13.53
C ALA A 214 -8.33 4.27 14.23
N THR A 215 -7.71 4.26 15.41
CA THR A 215 -7.39 5.47 16.15
C THR A 215 -5.88 5.76 16.18
N PRO A 216 -5.45 7.01 16.43
CA PRO A 216 -4.04 7.37 16.57
C PRO A 216 -3.26 6.53 17.60
N GLU A 217 -3.92 6.05 18.64
CA GLU A 217 -3.32 5.27 19.74
C GLU A 217 -3.01 3.81 19.36
N GLU A 218 -3.52 3.34 18.21
CA GLU A 218 -3.29 1.99 17.70
C GLU A 218 -2.16 1.93 16.65
N VAL A 219 -1.59 3.09 16.30
CA VAL A 219 -0.63 3.24 15.21
C VAL A 219 0.79 2.85 15.65
N CYS A 220 1.49 2.11 14.80
CA CYS A 220 2.94 2.03 14.74
C CYS A 220 3.48 2.65 13.43
N PHE A 221 4.80 2.73 13.28
CA PHE A 221 5.43 3.36 12.13
C PHE A 221 6.26 2.34 11.35
N ALA A 222 6.17 2.37 10.01
CA ALA A 222 7.01 1.56 9.14
C ALA A 222 8.36 2.26 8.90
N GLY A 223 9.23 2.22 9.91
CA GLY A 223 10.53 2.91 9.93
C GLY A 223 11.08 3.01 11.35
N ASN A 224 12.32 3.50 11.48
CA ASN A 224 12.96 3.72 12.79
C ASN A 224 12.52 5.03 13.45
#